data_AF-A0A354Q8U9-F1
#
_entry.id   AF-A0A354Q8U9-F1
#
_cell.length_a   1.000
_cell.length_b   1.000
_cell.length_c   1.000
_cell.angle_alpha   90.00
_cell.angle_beta   90.00
_cell.angle_gamma   90.00
#
_symmetry.space_group_name_H-M   'P 1'
#
loop_
_entity.id
_entity.type
_entity.pdbx_description
1 polymer ?
#
loop_
_entity_poly.entity_id
_entity_poly.type
_entity_poly.pdbx_seq_one_letter_code
_entity_poly.pdbx_strand_id
1 'polypeptide(L)'
;ELPSPDEVDWNALHNIPVTLITGTNGKSTSGRMLAAIVSADGKTPGLTSTDCIQVGTDILDTGDYSGPGGALAVLSDKRVEFGVLESARGGILRRGLGVTQAQAGIITNVAEEHLGEYGVRSL
;
A
#
# COMPACT_ATOMS: atom_id res chain seq x y z
N GLU A 1 14.13 21.39 18.70
CA GLU A 1 14.54 22.16 17.52
C GLU A 1 14.55 21.25 16.31
N LEU A 2 14.25 21.77 15.13
CA LEU A 2 14.46 21.05 13.87
C LEU A 2 15.90 21.27 13.41
N PRO A 3 16.55 20.28 12.76
CA PRO A 3 17.89 20.45 12.20
C PRO A 3 17.87 21.53 11.11
N SER A 4 18.99 22.25 10.97
CA SER A 4 19.23 23.09 9.80
C SER A 4 19.38 22.22 8.54
N PRO A 5 19.07 22.73 7.34
CA PRO A 5 19.13 21.93 6.11
C PRO A 5 20.49 21.26 5.85
N ASP A 6 21.59 21.87 6.29
CA ASP A 6 22.95 21.35 6.10
C ASP A 6 23.30 20.22 7.08
N GLU A 7 22.52 20.05 8.16
CA GLU A 7 22.68 18.97 9.13
C GLU A 7 21.90 17.70 8.73
N VAL A 8 21.07 17.78 7.68
CA VAL A 8 20.30 16.63 7.17
C VAL A 8 21.14 15.85 6.18
N ASP A 9 21.32 14.55 6.43
CA ASP A 9 21.90 13.62 5.45
C ASP A 9 20.88 13.31 4.34
N TRP A 10 20.79 14.22 3.37
CA TRP A 10 19.88 14.07 2.23
C TRP A 10 20.16 12.84 1.37
N ASN A 11 21.38 12.28 1.40
CA ASN A 11 21.73 11.08 0.64
C ASN A 11 21.19 9.81 1.30
N ALA A 12 21.02 9.82 2.62
CA ALA A 12 20.38 8.72 3.34
C ALA A 12 18.85 8.69 3.11
N LEU A 13 18.25 9.82 2.73
CA LEU A 13 16.81 9.92 2.49
C LEU A 13 16.44 9.40 1.10
N HIS A 14 15.67 8.32 1.08
CA HIS A 14 15.17 7.72 -0.15
C HIS A 14 13.80 7.09 0.08
N ASN A 15 13.03 6.97 -1.00
CA ASN A 15 11.80 6.20 -0.96
C ASN A 15 12.13 4.70 -0.94
N ILE A 16 11.38 3.95 -0.16
CA ILE A 16 11.39 2.48 -0.23
C ILE A 16 10.70 2.00 -1.51
N PRO A 17 11.00 0.79 -2.01
CA PRO A 17 10.21 0.17 -3.06
C PRO A 17 8.77 -0.07 -2.60
N VAL A 18 7.82 0.17 -3.50
CA VAL A 18 6.38 0.03 -3.27
C VAL A 18 5.74 -0.73 -4.43
N THR A 19 4.88 -1.67 -4.09
CA THR A 19 3.95 -2.34 -5.01
C THR A 19 2.52 -1.90 -4.71
N LEU A 20 1.80 -1.49 -5.74
CA LEU A 20 0.35 -1.24 -5.67
C LEU A 20 -0.42 -2.50 -6.10
N ILE A 21 -1.46 -2.86 -5.35
CA ILE A 21 -2.33 -4.01 -5.66
C ILE A 21 -3.77 -3.55 -5.80
N THR A 22 -4.39 -3.84 -6.94
CA THR A 22 -5.79 -3.54 -7.21
C THR A 22 -6.47 -4.69 -7.97
N GLY A 23 -7.79 -4.58 -8.13
CA GLY A 23 -8.64 -5.58 -8.76
C GLY A 23 -9.90 -5.87 -7.96
N THR A 24 -10.81 -6.66 -8.52
CA THR A 24 -12.07 -6.99 -7.83
C THR A 24 -11.81 -7.94 -6.68
N ASN A 25 -11.22 -9.11 -6.96
CA ASN A 25 -11.00 -10.17 -5.98
C ASN A 25 -9.52 -10.55 -5.84
N GLY A 26 -9.13 -11.05 -4.66
CA GLY A 26 -7.79 -11.62 -4.43
C GLY A 26 -6.69 -10.62 -4.04
N LYS A 27 -6.99 -9.32 -3.94
CA LYS A 27 -6.02 -8.27 -3.57
C LYS A 27 -5.30 -8.59 -2.25
N SER A 28 -6.04 -8.83 -1.17
CA SER A 28 -5.45 -9.08 0.15
C SER A 28 -4.67 -10.40 0.21
N THR A 29 -5.11 -11.43 -0.51
CA THR A 29 -4.36 -12.70 -0.63
C THR A 29 -3.03 -12.47 -1.36
N SER A 30 -3.05 -11.77 -2.49
CA SER A 30 -1.84 -11.40 -3.22
C SER A 30 -0.91 -10.51 -2.40
N GLY A 31 -1.47 -9.56 -1.63
CA GLY A 31 -0.70 -8.70 -0.72
C GLY A 31 0.01 -9.48 0.38
N ARG A 32 -0.70 -10.41 1.04
CA ARG A 32 -0.10 -11.29 2.06
C ARG A 32 0.97 -12.21 1.49
N MET A 33 0.75 -12.75 0.30
CA MET A 33 1.74 -13.57 -0.39
C MET A 33 3.00 -12.76 -0.71
N LEU A 34 2.85 -11.53 -1.23
CA LEU A 34 3.98 -10.65 -1.50
C LEU A 34 4.71 -10.24 -0.22
N ALA A 35 3.97 -9.89 0.84
CA ALA A 35 4.57 -9.58 2.15
C ALA A 35 5.38 -10.78 2.69
N ALA A 36 4.88 -12.01 2.56
CA ALA A 36 5.62 -13.21 2.94
C ALA A 36 6.89 -13.42 2.11
N ILE A 37 6.86 -13.14 0.80
CA ILE A 37 8.05 -13.19 -0.07
C ILE A 37 9.09 -12.14 0.36
N VAL A 38 8.66 -10.91 0.64
CA VAL A 38 9.53 -9.83 1.12
C VAL A 38 10.18 -10.21 2.45
N SER A 39 9.41 -10.76 3.40
CA SER A 39 9.96 -11.26 4.66
C SER A 39 10.97 -12.38 4.44
N ALA A 40 10.71 -13.30 3.50
CA ALA A 40 11.64 -14.38 3.15
C ALA A 40 12.94 -13.85 2.49
N ASP A 41 12.88 -12.69 1.84
CA ASP A 41 14.03 -11.94 1.30
C ASP A 41 14.77 -11.12 2.38
N GLY A 42 14.41 -11.31 3.66
CA GLY A 42 15.06 -10.67 4.80
C GLY A 42 14.74 -9.19 5.01
N LYS A 43 13.70 -8.68 4.33
CA LYS A 43 13.22 -7.29 4.47
C LYS A 43 11.93 -7.23 5.27
N THR A 44 11.65 -6.08 5.86
CA THR A 44 10.43 -5.82 6.61
C THR A 44 9.33 -5.29 5.69
N PRO A 45 8.28 -6.08 5.36
CA PRO A 45 7.16 -5.60 4.57
C PRO A 45 6.26 -4.67 5.38
N GLY A 46 5.67 -3.69 4.70
CA GLY A 46 4.56 -2.90 5.21
C GLY A 46 3.33 -3.17 4.34
N LEU A 47 2.30 -3.79 4.90
CA LEU A 47 1.11 -4.24 4.18
C LEU A 47 -0.11 -3.39 4.57
N THR A 48 -0.86 -2.94 3.56
CA THR A 48 -2.25 -2.48 3.75
C THR A 48 -3.21 -3.47 3.12
N SER A 49 -4.35 -3.70 3.76
CA SER A 49 -5.43 -4.54 3.25
C SER A 49 -6.80 -3.98 3.65
N THR A 50 -7.87 -4.69 3.27
CA THR A 50 -9.25 -4.38 3.69
C THR A 50 -9.52 -4.64 5.17
N ASP A 51 -8.59 -5.24 5.91
CA ASP A 51 -8.79 -5.65 7.30
C ASP A 51 -7.68 -5.22 8.27
N CYS A 52 -6.49 -4.81 7.80
CA CYS A 52 -5.44 -4.32 8.68
C CYS A 52 -4.39 -3.43 8.01
N ILE A 53 -3.60 -2.79 8.87
CA ILE A 53 -2.24 -2.33 8.57
C ILE A 53 -1.28 -3.24 9.33
N GLN A 54 -0.26 -3.74 8.64
CA GLN A 54 0.74 -4.63 9.22
C GLN A 54 2.16 -4.20 8.83
N VAL A 55 3.11 -4.26 9.77
CA VAL A 55 4.54 -4.02 9.56
C VAL A 55 5.32 -5.22 10.07
N GLY A 56 6.02 -5.92 9.17
CA GLY A 56 6.62 -7.22 9.47
C GLY A 56 5.54 -8.19 9.95
N THR A 57 5.62 -8.61 11.21
CA THR A 57 4.64 -9.48 11.88
C THR A 57 3.63 -8.73 12.73
N ASP A 58 3.81 -7.42 12.93
CA ASP A 58 3.02 -6.63 13.87
C ASP A 58 1.81 -6.01 13.16
N ILE A 59 0.61 -6.25 13.69
CA ILE A 59 -0.60 -5.55 13.26
C ILE A 59 -0.64 -4.21 13.99
N LEU A 60 -0.58 -3.11 13.23
CA LEU A 60 -0.61 -1.76 13.80
C LEU A 60 -2.05 -1.31 14.08
N ASP A 61 -2.96 -1.67 13.18
CA ASP A 61 -4.38 -1.39 13.34
C ASP A 61 -5.24 -2.35 12.49
N THR A 62 -6.51 -2.48 12.85
CA THR A 62 -7.49 -3.33 12.18
C THR A 62 -8.65 -2.50 11.64
N GLY A 63 -9.06 -2.76 10.41
CA GLY A 63 -10.07 -1.98 9.69
C GLY A 63 -9.79 -1.91 8.19
N ASP A 64 -10.66 -1.24 7.44
CA ASP A 64 -10.49 -1.04 6.00
C ASP A 64 -9.44 0.04 5.71
N TYR A 65 -8.24 -0.41 5.33
CA TYR A 65 -7.09 0.42 5.00
C TYR A 65 -6.71 0.38 3.52
N SER A 66 -7.69 0.06 2.64
CA SER A 66 -7.54 -0.06 1.17
C SER A 66 -7.39 1.28 0.42
N GLY A 67 -6.88 2.32 1.08
CA GLY A 67 -6.84 3.68 0.55
C GLY A 67 -5.65 4.50 1.09
N PRO A 68 -5.57 5.79 0.72
CA PRO A 68 -4.39 6.64 1.00
C PRO A 68 -3.96 6.72 2.48
N GLY A 69 -4.92 6.64 3.41
CA GLY A 69 -4.63 6.66 4.84
C GLY A 69 -3.80 5.45 5.30
N GLY A 70 -4.12 4.25 4.79
CA GLY A 70 -3.35 3.04 5.09
C GLY A 70 -1.95 3.12 4.52
N ALA A 71 -1.82 3.59 3.27
CA ALA A 71 -0.54 3.80 2.63
C ALA A 71 0.36 4.76 3.42
N LEU A 72 -0.19 5.89 3.87
CA LEU A 72 0.55 6.85 4.69
C LEU A 72 1.00 6.24 6.02
N ALA A 73 0.11 5.49 6.70
CA ALA A 73 0.44 4.85 7.97
C ALA A 73 1.59 3.85 7.84
N VAL A 74 1.56 2.99 6.81
CA VAL A 74 2.63 2.05 6.50
C VAL A 74 3.94 2.78 6.17
N LEU A 75 3.91 3.73 5.24
CA LEU A 75 5.12 4.39 4.74
C LEU A 75 5.75 5.35 5.75
N SER A 76 5.03 5.71 6.81
CA SER A 76 5.56 6.51 7.92
C SER A 76 6.30 5.67 8.96
N ASP A 77 6.16 4.34 8.96
CA ASP A 77 6.86 3.46 9.89
C ASP A 77 8.27 3.17 9.36
N LYS A 78 9.28 3.64 10.11
CA LYS A 78 10.71 3.53 9.75
C LYS A 78 11.23 2.10 9.67
N ARG A 79 10.49 1.12 10.19
CA ARG A 79 10.85 -0.30 10.07
C ARG A 79 10.58 -0.84 8.68
N VAL A 80 9.70 -0.21 7.90
CA VAL A 80 9.28 -0.73 6.60
C VAL A 80 10.38 -0.52 5.57
N GLU A 81 10.74 -1.62 4.90
CA GLU A 81 11.75 -1.65 3.84
C GLU A 81 11.13 -1.93 2.46
N PHE A 82 9.87 -2.37 2.42
CA PHE A 82 9.10 -2.59 1.19
C PHE A 82 7.60 -2.39 1.43
N GLY A 83 6.97 -1.50 0.68
CA GLY A 83 5.53 -1.24 0.76
C GLY A 83 4.70 -2.17 -0.13
N VAL A 84 3.70 -2.83 0.45
CA VAL A 84 2.69 -3.65 -0.23
C VAL A 84 1.33 -3.02 -0.01
N LEU A 85 0.89 -2.21 -0.97
CA LEU A 85 -0.23 -1.30 -0.76
C LEU A 85 -1.46 -1.76 -1.55
N GLU A 86 -2.47 -2.25 -0.84
CA GLU A 86 -3.78 -2.51 -1.42
C GLU A 86 -4.52 -1.19 -1.69
N SER A 87 -4.96 -1.01 -2.93
CA SER A 87 -5.73 0.15 -3.39
C SER A 87 -7.03 -0.32 -4.03
N ALA A 88 -8.11 -0.29 -3.26
CA ALA A 88 -9.43 -0.64 -3.77
C ALA A 88 -9.94 0.45 -4.73
N ARG A 89 -10.72 0.04 -5.74
CA ARG A 89 -11.39 0.95 -6.68
C ARG A 89 -12.07 2.13 -5.98
N GLY A 90 -12.86 1.87 -4.94
CA GLY A 90 -13.55 2.91 -4.19
C GLY A 90 -12.60 3.87 -3.47
N GLY A 91 -11.40 3.43 -3.08
CA GLY A 91 -10.34 4.29 -2.55
C GLY A 91 -9.79 5.21 -3.64
N ILE A 92 -9.43 4.64 -4.79
CA ILE A 92 -8.90 5.35 -5.96
C ILE A 92 -9.89 6.43 -6.43
N LEU A 93 -11.16 6.08 -6.63
CA LEU A 93 -12.15 7.00 -7.17
C LEU A 93 -12.56 8.12 -6.19
N ARG A 94 -12.52 7.86 -4.89
CA ARG A 94 -12.87 8.88 -3.88
C ARG A 94 -11.71 9.77 -3.47
N ARG A 95 -10.49 9.22 -3.41
CA ARG A 95 -9.35 9.84 -2.71
C ARG A 95 -8.03 9.74 -3.49
N GLY A 96 -8.04 9.11 -4.66
CA GLY A 96 -6.82 8.88 -5.45
C GLY A 96 -5.95 7.76 -4.87
N LEU A 97 -4.73 7.66 -5.41
CA LEU A 97 -3.69 6.76 -4.94
C LEU A 97 -2.97 7.36 -3.71
N GLY A 98 -2.51 6.50 -2.81
CA GLY A 98 -1.75 6.91 -1.62
C GLY A 98 -0.29 7.27 -1.90
N VAL A 99 0.19 7.02 -3.12
CA VAL A 99 1.57 7.28 -3.56
C VAL A 99 1.56 7.82 -4.99
N THR A 100 2.60 8.56 -5.35
CA THR A 100 2.82 9.10 -6.71
C THR A 100 3.74 8.21 -7.55
N GLN A 101 4.42 7.25 -6.92
CA GLN A 101 5.35 6.32 -7.56
C GLN A 101 5.20 4.92 -6.98
N ALA A 102 5.38 3.91 -7.83
CA ALA A 102 5.45 2.52 -7.46
C ALA A 102 6.39 1.79 -8.44
N GLN A 103 7.14 0.81 -7.94
CA GLN A 103 8.04 0.00 -8.76
C GLN A 103 7.29 -1.11 -9.49
N ALA A 104 6.15 -1.54 -8.94
CA ALA A 104 5.27 -2.52 -9.56
C ALA A 104 3.79 -2.23 -9.30
N GLY A 105 2.95 -2.66 -10.23
CA GLY A 105 1.50 -2.68 -10.10
C GLY A 105 0.96 -4.08 -10.36
N ILE A 106 0.12 -4.58 -9.46
CA ILE A 106 -0.56 -5.86 -9.60
C ILE A 106 -2.05 -5.58 -9.81
N ILE A 107 -2.59 -6.07 -10.92
CA ILE A 107 -4.03 -6.10 -11.20
C ILE A 107 -4.45 -7.55 -11.15
N THR A 108 -5.23 -7.94 -10.13
CA THR A 108 -5.59 -9.36 -9.94
C THR A 108 -6.64 -9.81 -10.96
N ASN A 109 -7.72 -9.05 -11.11
CA ASN A 109 -8.80 -9.26 -12.07
C ASN A 109 -9.71 -8.02 -12.12
N VAL A 110 -10.55 -7.96 -13.15
CA VAL A 110 -11.64 -6.99 -13.29
C VAL A 110 -12.92 -7.79 -13.55
N ALA A 111 -13.92 -7.59 -12.70
CA ALA A 111 -15.23 -8.24 -12.81
C ALA A 111 -16.35 -7.20 -12.60
N GLU A 112 -17.56 -7.54 -13.06
CA GLU A 112 -18.78 -6.72 -12.95
C GLU A 112 -19.28 -6.61 -11.50
N GLU A 113 -18.52 -5.94 -10.66
CA GLU A 113 -18.91 -5.54 -9.32
C GLU A 113 -18.88 -4.01 -9.22
N HIS A 114 -19.78 -3.44 -8.41
CA HIS A 114 -19.91 -1.99 -8.20
C HIS A 114 -20.22 -1.16 -9.46
N LEU A 115 -20.86 -1.76 -10.46
CA LEU A 115 -21.44 -1.02 -11.59
C LEU A 115 -22.52 -0.06 -11.10
N GLY A 116 -22.58 1.13 -11.68
CA GLY A 116 -23.44 2.24 -11.26
C GLY A 116 -22.79 3.17 -10.24
N GLU A 117 -21.66 2.79 -9.62
CA GLU A 117 -20.95 3.64 -8.67
C GLU A 117 -19.87 4.50 -9.34
N TYR A 118 -19.74 5.76 -8.89
CA TYR A 118 -18.67 6.69 -9.30
C TYR A 118 -18.51 6.84 -10.83
N GLY A 119 -19.61 6.73 -11.58
CA GLY A 119 -19.62 6.90 -13.03
C GLY A 119 -19.22 5.66 -13.84
N VAL A 120 -18.89 4.54 -13.20
CA VAL A 120 -18.61 3.26 -13.88
C VAL A 120 -19.95 2.59 -14.20
N ARG A 121 -20.27 2.40 -15.49
CA ARG A 121 -21.59 1.88 -15.92
C ARG A 121 -21.54 0.54 -16.63
N SER A 122 -20.37 0.14 -17.12
CA SER A 122 -20.10 -1.15 -17.74
C SER A 122 -18.71 -1.62 -17.30
N LEU A 123 -18.42 -2.88 -17.61
CA LEU A 123 -17.05 -3.39 -17.63
C LEU A 123 -16.21 -2.66 -18.69
#